data_AF-A0A6J4F7D5-F1
#
_entry.id   AF-A0A6J4F7D5-F1
#
_cell.length_a   1.000
_cell.length_b   1.000
_cell.length_c   1.000
_cell.angle_alpha   90.00
_cell.angle_beta   90.00
_cell.angle_gamma   90.00
#
_symmetry.space_group_name_H-M   'P 1'
#
loop_
_entity.id
_entity.type
_entity.pdbx_description
1 polymer ?
#
loop_
_entity_poly.entity_id
_entity_poly.type
_entity_poly.pdbx_seq_one_letter_code
_entity_poly.pdbx_strand_id
1 'polypeptide(L)'
;MFAKFLLTVAVVALIWFGFKFAQRIAADRRRSEDRKARAVPPPPRFEPATGADVQELVRCPVCNVYRSGRQASCGRSDCPY
;
A
#
# COMPACT_ATOMS: atom_id res chain seq x y z
N MET A 1 22.51 50.38 18.17
CA MET A 1 21.34 49.51 18.46
C MET A 1 20.71 48.94 17.19
N PHE A 2 20.33 49.75 16.19
CA PHE A 2 19.70 49.31 14.93
C PHE A 2 20.46 48.23 14.12
N ALA A 3 21.79 48.31 14.04
CA ALA A 3 22.59 47.33 13.31
C ALA A 3 22.42 45.89 13.84
N LYS A 4 22.19 45.72 15.14
CA LYS A 4 22.00 44.41 15.78
C LYS A 4 20.64 43.80 15.40
N PHE A 5 19.63 44.63 15.22
CA PHE A 5 18.32 44.23 14.72
C PHE A 5 18.36 43.87 13.22
N LEU A 6 19.06 44.67 12.41
CA LEU A 6 19.24 44.35 10.99
C LEU A 6 20.00 43.02 10.79
N LEU A 7 21.05 42.78 11.58
CA LEU A 7 21.83 41.54 11.50
C LEU A 7 20.98 40.33 11.90
N THR A 8 20.18 40.44 12.97
CA THR A 8 19.30 39.33 13.39
C THR A 8 18.22 39.03 12.37
N VAL A 9 17.57 40.04 11.80
CA VAL A 9 16.58 39.86 10.73
C VAL A 9 17.22 39.25 9.48
N ALA A 10 18.42 39.70 9.10
CA ALA A 10 19.14 39.15 7.96
C ALA A 10 19.49 37.67 8.16
N VAL A 11 19.98 37.28 9.33
CA VAL A 11 20.29 35.87 9.65
C VAL A 11 19.03 35.00 9.59
N VAL A 12 17.93 35.45 10.20
CA VAL A 12 16.65 34.73 10.17
C VAL A 12 16.15 34.57 8.73
N ALA A 13 16.21 35.64 7.93
CA ALA A 13 15.82 35.59 6.54
C ALA A 13 16.69 34.62 5.73
N LEU A 14 18.00 34.59 5.98
CA LEU A 14 18.95 33.71 5.30
C LEU A 14 18.69 32.23 5.64
N ILE A 15 18.41 31.91 6.90
CA ILE A 15 18.03 30.54 7.31
C ILE A 15 16.71 30.13 6.66
N TRP A 16 15.70 31.01 6.68
CA TRP A 16 14.39 30.74 6.09
C TRP A 16 14.48 30.50 4.58
N PHE A 17 15.20 31.38 3.86
CA PHE A 17 15.41 31.22 2.43
C PHE A 17 16.25 29.99 2.13
N GLY A 18 17.30 29.73 2.91
CA GLY A 18 18.13 28.53 2.79
C GLY A 18 17.31 27.24 2.91
N PHE A 19 16.48 27.13 3.95
CA PHE A 19 15.60 25.98 4.14
C PHE A 19 14.53 25.87 3.04
N LYS A 20 13.88 26.97 2.66
CA LYS A 20 12.83 26.97 1.64
C LYS A 20 13.36 26.55 0.26
N PHE A 21 14.57 26.98 -0.10
CA PHE A 21 15.23 26.56 -1.33
C PHE A 21 15.76 25.13 -1.26
N ALA A 22 16.31 24.70 -0.11
CA ALA A 22 16.74 23.32 0.08
C ALA A 22 15.58 22.33 -0.04
N GLN A 23 14.39 22.66 0.46
CA GLN A 23 13.18 21.85 0.30
C GLN A 23 12.75 21.71 -1.17
N ARG A 24 12.92 22.76 -1.97
CA ARG A 24 12.62 22.72 -3.42
C ARG A 24 13.59 21.80 -4.17
N ILE A 25 14.87 21.82 -3.83
CA ILE A 25 15.90 20.94 -4.43
C ILE A 25 15.71 19.49 -3.98
N ALA A 26 15.32 19.27 -2.72
CA ALA A 26 15.03 17.92 -2.21
C ALA A 26 13.83 17.26 -2.91
N ALA A 27 12.83 18.05 -3.34
CA ALA A 27 11.69 17.53 -4.09
C ALA A 27 12.10 16.96 -5.47
N ASP A 28 13.10 17.57 -6.13
CA ASP A 28 13.64 17.04 -7.39
C ASP A 28 14.52 15.81 -7.19
N ARG A 29 15.31 15.76 -6.11
CA ARG A 29 16.07 14.54 -5.76
C ARG A 29 15.17 13.35 -5.49
N ARG A 30 14.05 13.53 -4.78
CA ARG A 30 13.08 12.43 -4.53
C ARG A 30 12.55 11.83 -5.83
N ARG A 31 12.26 12.64 -6.86
CA ARG A 31 11.83 12.14 -8.18
C ARG A 31 12.90 11.28 -8.87
N SER A 32 14.18 11.56 -8.64
CA SER A 32 15.30 10.79 -9.19
C SER A 32 15.53 9.47 -8.45
N GLU A 33 15.33 9.45 -7.12
CA GLU A 33 15.40 8.23 -6.31
C GLU A 33 14.18 7.34 -6.53
N ASP A 34 12.99 7.91 -6.71
CA ASP A 34 11.78 7.17 -7.09
C ASP A 34 11.93 6.50 -8.47
N ARG A 35 12.70 7.10 -9.39
CA ARG A 35 13.04 6.48 -10.69
C ARG A 35 13.98 5.28 -10.53
N LYS A 36 14.92 5.31 -9.58
CA LYS A 36 15.78 4.17 -9.25
C LYS A 36 15.02 3.08 -8.47
N ALA A 37 14.10 3.47 -7.58
CA ALA A 37 13.20 2.55 -6.89
C ALA A 37 12.21 1.86 -7.84
N ARG A 38 11.86 2.50 -8.98
CA ARG A 38 11.06 1.90 -10.06
C ARG A 38 11.77 0.79 -10.86
N ALA A 39 13.08 0.61 -10.67
CA ALA A 39 13.80 -0.54 -11.22
C ALA A 39 13.57 -1.82 -10.40
N VAL A 40 12.97 -1.70 -9.20
CA VAL A 40 12.44 -2.84 -8.47
C VAL A 40 11.09 -3.19 -9.09
N PRO A 41 10.88 -4.43 -9.58
CA PRO A 41 9.57 -4.85 -10.06
C PRO A 41 8.54 -4.61 -8.95
N PRO A 42 7.34 -4.10 -9.28
CA PRO A 42 6.31 -3.87 -8.28
C PRO A 42 6.08 -5.17 -7.48
N PRO A 43 5.88 -5.10 -6.15
CA PRO A 43 5.46 -6.27 -5.40
C PRO A 43 4.20 -6.84 -6.08
N PRO A 44 4.03 -8.18 -6.13
CA PRO A 44 2.87 -8.79 -6.76
C PRO A 44 1.62 -8.11 -6.21
N ARG A 45 0.88 -7.43 -7.11
CA ARG A 45 -0.40 -6.82 -6.74
C ARG A 45 -1.31 -7.99 -6.36
N PHE A 46 -1.88 -7.91 -5.18
CA PHE A 46 -2.98 -8.78 -4.82
C PHE A 46 -4.13 -8.46 -5.78
N GLU A 47 -4.33 -9.32 -6.77
CA GLU A 47 -5.53 -9.28 -7.60
C GLU A 47 -6.68 -9.81 -6.73
N PRO A 48 -7.70 -8.99 -6.44
CA PRO A 48 -8.86 -9.48 -5.72
C PRO A 48 -9.47 -10.61 -6.55
N ALA A 49 -9.63 -11.77 -5.92
CA ALA A 49 -10.24 -12.94 -6.53
C ALA A 49 -11.53 -12.50 -7.24
N THR A 50 -11.63 -12.81 -8.54
CA THR A 50 -12.80 -12.39 -9.32
C THR A 50 -13.99 -13.18 -8.80
N GLY A 51 -15.22 -12.67 -8.90
CA GLY A 51 -16.41 -13.35 -8.34
C GLY A 51 -16.61 -14.82 -8.78
N ALA A 52 -15.88 -15.32 -9.79
CA ALA A 52 -15.82 -16.72 -10.16
C ALA A 52 -15.08 -17.63 -9.14
N ASP A 53 -14.09 -17.07 -8.44
CA ASP A 53 -13.26 -17.74 -7.43
C ASP A 53 -13.97 -17.78 -6.06
N VAL A 54 -14.91 -16.86 -5.84
CA VAL A 54 -15.76 -16.85 -4.66
C VAL A 54 -16.87 -17.88 -4.86
N GLN A 55 -16.82 -18.93 -4.04
CA GLN A 55 -17.83 -19.99 -4.07
C GLN A 55 -18.65 -19.95 -2.79
N GLU A 56 -19.97 -20.03 -2.95
CA GLU A 56 -20.87 -20.15 -1.82
C GLU A 56 -20.68 -21.51 -1.15
N LEU A 57 -20.45 -21.49 0.17
CA LEU A 57 -20.36 -22.70 0.97
C LEU A 57 -21.75 -23.07 1.48
N VAL A 58 -22.20 -24.26 1.14
CA VAL A 58 -23.47 -24.82 1.59
C VAL A 58 -23.24 -25.90 2.64
N ARG A 59 -24.13 -25.98 3.63
CA ARG A 59 -24.09 -27.01 4.67
C ARG A 59 -24.60 -28.34 4.11
N CYS A 60 -23.83 -29.42 4.29
CA CYS A 60 -24.27 -30.78 3.96
C CYS A 60 -25.40 -31.22 4.90
N PRO A 61 -26.53 -31.76 4.39
CA PRO A 61 -27.66 -32.18 5.23
C PRO A 61 -27.39 -33.46 6.04
N VAL A 62 -26.36 -34.24 5.69
CA VAL A 62 -26.05 -35.53 6.34
C VAL A 62 -25.02 -35.36 7.45
N CYS A 63 -23.87 -34.75 7.13
CA CYS A 63 -22.75 -34.62 8.07
C CYS A 63 -22.60 -33.21 8.66
N ASN A 64 -23.44 -32.24 8.28
CA ASN A 64 -23.40 -30.84 8.72
C ASN A 64 -22.09 -30.08 8.46
N VAL A 65 -21.23 -30.61 7.59
CA VAL A 65 -19.99 -29.96 7.16
C VAL A 65 -20.27 -28.98 6.01
N TYR A 66 -19.56 -27.86 5.97
CA TYR A 66 -19.62 -26.89 4.87
C TYR A 66 -18.82 -27.38 3.67
N ARG A 67 -19.46 -27.38 2.49
CA ARG A 67 -18.88 -27.83 1.22
C ARG A 67 -19.15 -26.82 0.10
N SER A 68 -18.45 -26.92 -1.04
CA SER A 68 -18.77 -26.07 -2.19
C SER A 68 -20.17 -26.39 -2.73
N GLY A 69 -20.92 -25.38 -3.21
CA GLY A 69 -22.23 -25.62 -3.83
C GLY A 69 -22.16 -26.34 -5.19
N ARG A 70 -21.00 -26.34 -5.85
CA ARG A 70 -20.82 -26.90 -7.20
C ARG A 70 -20.53 -28.40 -7.23
N GLN A 71 -20.16 -29.01 -6.10
CA GLN A 71 -19.88 -30.45 -6.01
C GLN A 71 -21.16 -31.24 -5.70
N ALA A 72 -21.39 -32.31 -6.46
CA ALA A 72 -22.51 -33.23 -6.22
C ALA A 72 -22.34 -33.99 -4.89
N SER A 73 -21.11 -34.42 -4.59
CA SER A 73 -20.73 -35.21 -3.42
C SER A 73 -20.04 -34.39 -2.32
N CYS A 74 -20.16 -34.78 -1.06
CA CYS A 74 -19.49 -34.11 0.07
C CYS A 74 -17.98 -34.36 0.08
N GLY A 75 -17.49 -35.35 -0.67
CA GLY A 75 -16.07 -35.68 -0.79
C GLY A 75 -15.46 -36.33 0.46
N ARG A 76 -16.28 -36.67 1.45
CA ARG A 76 -15.87 -37.36 2.68
C ARG A 76 -16.10 -38.86 2.52
N SER A 77 -15.13 -39.68 2.93
CA SER A 77 -15.26 -41.15 2.93
C SER A 77 -16.44 -41.64 3.77
N ASP A 78 -16.71 -40.91 4.87
CA ASP A 78 -17.71 -41.31 5.87
C ASP A 78 -19.08 -40.67 5.60
N CYS A 79 -19.26 -40.00 4.45
CA CYS A 79 -20.51 -39.38 4.05
C CYS A 79 -21.08 -40.11 2.82
N PRO A 80 -22.30 -40.68 2.90
CA PRO A 80 -22.89 -41.47 1.82
C PRO A 80 -23.25 -40.67 0.55
N TYR A 81 -23.04 -39.35 0.58
CA TYR A 81 -23.10 -38.43 -0.56
C TYR A 81 -21.91 -37.50 -0.54
#